data_AF-A0A6L8GBM7-F1
#
_entry.id   AF-A0A6L8GBM7-F1
#
_cell.length_a   1.000
_cell.length_b   1.000
_cell.length_c   1.000
_cell.angle_alpha   90.00
_cell.angle_beta   90.00
_cell.angle_gamma   90.00
#
_symmetry.space_group_name_H-M   'P 1'
#
loop_
_entity.id
_entity.type
_entity.pdbx_description
1 polymer ?
#
loop_
_entity_poly.entity_id
_entity_poly.type
_entity_poly.pdbx_seq_one_letter_code
_entity_poly.pdbx_strand_id
1 'polypeptide(L)'
;MPVSLQDSEVDNHAGGPVDVSPTAAEAGFSMPVSLTAAAWSDCVAWSVDDSRRQLALDEQARLWHVLDMAAQAFLLLPDLTARMLFPVFRVPRDGFSTDAREATLQAILATEGGEPAVTIMLRHETA
;
A
#
# COMPACT_ATOMS: atom_id res chain seq x y z
N MET A 1 -21.32 21.29 -31.16
CA MET A 1 -21.19 19.82 -30.95
C MET A 1 -20.44 19.62 -29.64
N PRO A 2 -21.07 19.27 -28.51
CA PRO A 2 -20.33 18.92 -27.31
C PRO A 2 -20.06 17.42 -27.32
N VAL A 3 -18.80 17.02 -27.18
CA VAL A 3 -18.46 15.64 -26.83
C VAL A 3 -18.51 15.56 -25.30
N SER A 4 -19.53 14.87 -24.80
CA SER A 4 -19.57 14.42 -23.41
C SER A 4 -18.48 13.37 -23.26
N LEU A 5 -17.43 13.68 -22.50
CA LEU A 5 -16.52 12.67 -21.96
C LEU A 5 -16.95 12.41 -20.54
N GLN A 6 -17.41 11.18 -20.35
CA GLN A 6 -18.02 10.61 -19.18
C GLN A 6 -17.16 10.85 -17.93
N ASP A 7 -17.76 11.54 -16.96
CA ASP A 7 -17.57 11.25 -15.54
C ASP A 7 -17.82 9.75 -15.34
N SER A 8 -16.77 8.99 -15.07
CA SER A 8 -16.82 7.72 -14.33
C SER A 8 -15.43 7.09 -14.31
N GLU A 9 -14.49 7.68 -13.56
CA GLU A 9 -13.47 6.85 -12.94
C GLU A 9 -14.14 6.29 -11.68
N VAL A 10 -14.61 5.07 -11.84
CA VAL A 10 -15.32 4.29 -10.84
C VAL A 10 -14.53 4.26 -9.55
N ASP A 11 -15.08 4.89 -8.52
CA ASP A 11 -14.81 4.61 -7.12
C ASP A 11 -15.05 3.11 -6.89
N ASN A 12 -14.01 2.32 -7.11
CA ASN A 12 -14.03 0.88 -6.88
C ASN A 12 -13.20 0.58 -5.64
N HIS A 13 -13.61 1.14 -4.51
CA HIS A 13 -13.22 0.66 -3.19
C HIS A 13 -14.44 0.01 -2.55
N ALA A 14 -14.85 -1.13 -3.11
CA ALA A 14 -15.79 -2.02 -2.47
C ALA A 14 -15.18 -2.64 -1.20
N GLY A 15 -14.84 -1.83 -0.19
CA GLY A 15 -14.49 -2.18 1.20
C GLY A 15 -13.39 -3.22 1.45
N GLY A 16 -12.80 -3.81 0.43
CA GLY A 16 -11.86 -4.92 0.51
C GLY A 16 -10.40 -4.51 0.34
N PRO A 17 -9.48 -5.47 0.46
CA PRO A 17 -8.07 -5.25 0.17
C PRO A 17 -7.86 -4.75 -1.27
N VAL A 18 -6.97 -3.78 -1.42
CA VAL A 18 -6.53 -3.23 -2.70
C VAL A 18 -5.49 -4.17 -3.30
N ASP A 19 -5.77 -4.74 -4.46
CA ASP A 19 -4.80 -5.55 -5.21
C ASP A 19 -3.69 -4.67 -5.76
N VAL A 20 -2.44 -5.01 -5.43
CA VAL A 20 -1.23 -4.31 -5.90
C VAL A 20 -0.26 -5.28 -6.58
N SER A 21 -0.72 -6.48 -6.92
CA SER A 21 0.10 -7.56 -7.50
C SER A 21 0.90 -7.12 -8.74
N PRO A 22 0.38 -6.28 -9.67
CA PRO A 22 1.17 -5.84 -10.82
C PRO A 22 2.45 -5.09 -10.43
N THR A 23 2.36 -4.10 -9.54
CA THR A 23 3.54 -3.35 -9.06
C THR A 23 4.41 -4.20 -8.14
N ALA A 24 3.80 -5.09 -7.34
CA ALA A 24 4.55 -5.98 -6.47
C ALA A 24 5.42 -6.97 -7.27
N ALA A 25 4.95 -7.46 -8.41
CA ALA A 25 5.75 -8.29 -9.31
C ALA A 25 7.01 -7.55 -9.80
N GLU A 26 6.89 -6.26 -10.11
CA GLU A 26 8.03 -5.42 -10.48
C GLU A 26 9.00 -5.20 -9.31
N ALA A 27 8.49 -5.20 -8.07
CA ALA A 27 9.29 -5.14 -6.83
C ALA A 27 9.89 -6.50 -6.41
N GLY A 28 9.65 -7.57 -7.17
CA GLY A 28 10.26 -8.90 -6.96
C GLY A 28 9.40 -9.90 -6.18
N PHE A 29 8.11 -9.60 -5.93
CA PHE A 29 7.19 -10.58 -5.36
C PHE A 29 6.79 -11.63 -6.40
N SER A 30 6.83 -12.91 -6.02
CA SER A 30 6.43 -14.03 -6.88
C SER A 30 5.01 -14.53 -6.65
N MET A 31 4.26 -13.87 -5.77
CA MET A 31 2.90 -14.22 -5.36
C MET A 31 2.01 -12.98 -5.32
N PRO A 32 0.68 -13.14 -5.40
CA PRO A 32 -0.26 -12.02 -5.28
C PRO A 32 -0.03 -11.22 -4.01
N VAL A 33 -0.15 -9.89 -4.11
CA VAL A 33 0.02 -8.96 -3.01
C VAL A 33 -1.16 -8.01 -2.95
N SER A 34 -1.74 -7.84 -1.77
CA SER A 34 -2.78 -6.86 -1.49
C SER A 34 -2.44 -5.99 -0.28
N LEU A 35 -3.01 -4.79 -0.24
CA LEU A 35 -3.00 -3.92 0.95
C LEU A 35 -4.41 -3.83 1.53
N THR A 36 -4.57 -3.81 2.85
CA THR A 36 -5.87 -3.41 3.42
C THR A 36 -6.20 -1.96 3.04
N ALA A 37 -7.50 -1.63 3.01
CA ALA A 37 -7.94 -0.27 2.75
C ALA A 37 -7.33 0.75 3.74
N ALA A 38 -7.12 0.36 5.00
CA ALA A 38 -6.49 1.23 6.00
C ALA A 38 -5.00 1.46 5.73
N ALA A 39 -4.24 0.40 5.40
CA ALA A 39 -2.83 0.53 5.02
C ALA A 39 -2.66 1.33 3.72
N TRP A 40 -3.52 1.10 2.73
CA TRP A 40 -3.55 1.90 1.50
C TRP A 40 -3.80 3.37 1.81
N SER A 41 -4.84 3.68 2.59
CA SER A 41 -5.22 5.06 2.91
C SER A 41 -4.16 5.81 3.73
N ASP A 42 -3.45 5.15 4.65
CA ASP A 42 -2.42 5.80 5.49
C ASP A 42 -1.08 5.94 4.75
N CYS A 43 -0.66 4.89 4.03
CA CYS A 43 0.70 4.81 3.51
C CYS A 43 0.81 5.17 2.03
N VAL A 44 -0.18 4.83 1.20
CA VAL A 44 -0.07 4.94 -0.26
C VAL A 44 -0.88 6.10 -0.82
N ALA A 45 -2.19 6.11 -0.55
CA ALA A 45 -3.15 6.98 -1.19
C ALA A 45 -2.72 8.45 -1.14
N TRP A 46 -2.62 9.09 -2.30
CA TRP A 46 -2.19 10.48 -2.40
C TRP A 46 -2.70 11.14 -3.68
N SER A 47 -3.70 12.00 -3.53
CA SER A 47 -4.30 12.72 -4.66
C SER A 47 -3.59 14.05 -4.96
N VAL A 48 -3.93 14.63 -6.11
CA VAL A 48 -3.52 15.99 -6.47
C VAL A 48 -3.97 17.01 -5.43
N ASP A 49 -5.14 16.83 -4.81
CA ASP A 49 -5.63 17.75 -3.78
C ASP A 49 -4.87 17.64 -2.45
N ASP A 50 -4.35 16.46 -2.11
CA ASP A 50 -3.44 16.29 -0.97
C ASP A 50 -2.13 17.06 -1.22
N SER A 51 -1.58 16.92 -2.43
CA SER A 51 -0.39 17.66 -2.87
C SER A 51 -0.58 19.18 -2.85
N ARG A 52 -1.79 19.69 -3.11
CA ARG A 52 -2.11 21.12 -3.01
C ARG A 52 -2.20 21.62 -1.58
N ARG A 53 -2.63 20.77 -0.63
CA ARG A 53 -2.84 21.13 0.77
C ARG A 53 -1.58 20.99 1.62
N GLN A 54 -0.71 20.05 1.26
CA GLN A 54 0.43 19.63 2.08
C GLN A 54 1.75 19.73 1.31
N LEU A 55 2.22 18.59 0.81
CA LEU A 55 3.49 18.38 0.16
C LEU A 55 3.23 17.69 -1.17
N ALA A 56 3.87 18.17 -2.24
CA ALA A 56 3.78 17.53 -3.54
C ALA A 56 4.45 16.14 -3.49
N LEU A 57 3.63 15.10 -3.43
CA LEU A 57 4.04 13.70 -3.46
C LEU A 57 3.28 12.96 -4.57
N ASP A 58 3.81 11.80 -4.93
CA ASP A 58 3.27 10.91 -5.95
C ASP A 58 2.80 9.61 -5.31
N GLU A 59 1.56 9.20 -5.59
CA GLU A 59 0.94 7.99 -5.03
C GLU A 59 1.70 6.73 -5.45
N GLN A 60 2.13 6.66 -6.72
CA GLN A 60 2.86 5.51 -7.24
C GLN A 60 4.22 5.36 -6.56
N ALA A 61 4.96 6.46 -6.34
CA ALA A 61 6.21 6.47 -5.58
C ALA A 61 6.00 6.02 -4.12
N ARG A 62 4.87 6.38 -3.50
CA ARG A 62 4.51 5.92 -2.15
C ARG A 62 4.21 4.41 -2.12
N LEU A 63 3.50 3.88 -3.12
CA LEU A 63 3.27 2.44 -3.28
C LEU A 63 4.60 1.70 -3.41
N TRP A 64 5.48 2.17 -4.28
CA TRP A 64 6.82 1.61 -4.48
C TRP A 64 7.62 1.57 -3.18
N HIS A 65 7.58 2.64 -2.38
CA HIS A 65 8.28 2.66 -1.10
C HIS A 65 7.76 1.59 -0.13
N VAL A 66 6.45 1.38 -0.06
CA VAL A 66 5.86 0.32 0.79
C VAL A 66 6.30 -1.07 0.32
N LEU A 67 6.26 -1.33 -0.99
CA LEU A 67 6.61 -2.62 -1.56
C LEU A 67 8.11 -2.93 -1.42
N ASP A 68 8.98 -1.94 -1.62
CA ASP A 68 10.42 -2.08 -1.40
C ASP A 68 10.73 -2.43 0.06
N MET A 69 10.13 -1.71 1.02
CA MET A 69 10.32 -2.01 2.44
C MET A 69 9.79 -3.40 2.83
N ALA A 70 8.66 -3.82 2.24
CA ALA A 70 8.14 -5.17 2.45
C ALA A 70 9.07 -6.24 1.88
N ALA A 71 9.58 -6.07 0.65
CA ALA A 71 10.52 -6.99 0.02
C ALA A 71 11.83 -7.11 0.82
N GLN A 72 12.38 -5.98 1.27
CA GLN A 72 13.55 -5.93 2.15
C GLN A 72 13.32 -6.70 3.45
N ALA A 73 12.13 -6.60 4.04
CA ALA A 73 11.80 -7.34 5.26
C ALA A 73 11.81 -8.86 5.04
N PHE A 74 11.34 -9.36 3.89
CA PHE A 74 11.43 -10.78 3.54
C PHE A 74 12.87 -11.22 3.22
N LEU A 75 13.70 -10.35 2.65
CA LEU A 75 15.07 -10.72 2.28
C LEU A 75 16.06 -10.69 3.46
N LEU A 76 15.91 -9.72 4.37
CA LEU A 76 16.91 -9.42 5.40
C LEU A 76 16.65 -10.12 6.74
N LEU A 77 15.43 -10.61 6.98
CA LEU A 77 15.08 -11.22 8.26
C LEU A 77 15.48 -12.71 8.27
N PRO A 78 16.34 -13.14 9.20
CA PRO A 78 16.94 -14.48 9.21
C PRO A 78 15.92 -15.59 9.46
N ASP A 79 14.80 -15.26 10.10
CA ASP A 79 13.70 -16.17 10.38
C ASP A 79 12.46 -15.70 9.59
N LEU A 80 12.25 -16.30 8.41
CA LEU A 80 11.01 -16.12 7.68
C LEU A 80 9.86 -16.72 8.49
N THR A 81 8.95 -15.87 8.95
CA THR A 81 7.70 -16.30 9.57
C THR A 81 6.53 -15.96 8.67
N ALA A 82 5.34 -16.50 8.97
CA ALA A 82 4.12 -16.14 8.26
C ALA A 82 3.71 -14.66 8.45
N ARG A 83 4.40 -13.91 9.34
CA ARG A 83 4.12 -12.50 9.60
C ARG A 83 5.41 -11.71 9.78
N MET A 84 5.68 -10.80 8.86
CA MET A 84 6.87 -9.95 8.89
C MET A 84 6.47 -8.51 9.24
N LEU A 85 7.10 -7.92 10.25
CA LEU A 85 6.91 -6.51 10.60
C LEU A 85 7.97 -5.66 9.90
N PHE A 86 7.56 -4.51 9.38
CA PHE A 86 8.49 -3.55 8.77
C PHE A 86 8.00 -2.10 8.95
N PRO A 87 8.91 -1.15 9.18
CA PRO A 87 8.56 0.26 9.23
C PRO A 87 8.46 0.86 7.82
N VAL A 88 7.60 1.85 7.67
CA VAL A 88 7.54 2.75 6.50
C VAL A 88 7.51 4.18 7.01
N PHE A 89 8.36 5.04 6.45
CA PHE A 89 8.32 6.48 6.74
C PHE A 89 7.46 7.18 5.69
N ARG A 90 6.32 7.70 6.11
CA ARG A 90 5.38 8.39 5.23
C ARG A 90 4.94 9.72 5.81
N VAL A 91 4.63 10.67 4.94
CA VAL A 91 3.90 11.89 5.35
C VAL A 91 2.44 11.51 5.57
N PRO A 92 1.86 11.74 6.76
CA PRO A 92 0.44 11.48 7.02
C PRO A 92 -0.46 12.28 6.07
N ARG A 93 -1.50 11.64 5.53
CA ARG A 93 -2.51 12.26 4.68
C ARG A 93 -3.57 12.99 5.52
N ASP A 94 -3.12 13.90 6.41
CA ASP A 94 -3.97 14.63 7.37
C ASP A 94 -4.30 16.07 6.93
N GLY A 95 -3.81 16.49 5.77
CA GLY A 95 -4.06 17.82 5.21
C GLY A 95 -3.14 18.93 5.71
N PHE A 96 -2.21 18.67 6.64
CA PHE A 96 -1.28 19.70 7.14
C PHE A 96 0.16 19.22 7.42
N SER A 97 0.39 17.94 7.72
CA SER A 97 1.73 17.42 8.01
C SER A 97 2.62 17.45 6.77
N THR A 98 3.88 17.81 6.94
CA THR A 98 4.92 17.80 5.89
C THR A 98 6.10 16.89 6.22
N ASP A 99 6.27 16.53 7.50
CA ASP A 99 7.35 15.66 7.95
C ASP A 99 6.95 14.19 7.85
N ALA A 100 7.91 13.36 7.44
CA ALA A 100 7.73 11.92 7.44
C ALA A 100 7.62 11.39 8.88
N ARG A 101 6.65 10.52 9.11
CA ARG A 101 6.43 9.82 10.38
C ARG A 101 6.42 8.32 10.12
N GLU A 102 6.93 7.55 11.06
CA GLU A 102 6.93 6.10 10.97
C GLU A 102 5.50 5.54 11.12
N ALA A 103 5.14 4.58 10.28
CA ALA A 103 4.10 3.60 10.54
C ALA A 103 4.71 2.20 10.47
N THR A 104 4.33 1.33 11.40
CA THR A 104 4.70 -0.09 11.32
C THR A 104 3.62 -0.87 10.58
N LEU A 105 4.00 -1.50 9.49
CA LEU A 105 3.18 -2.44 8.73
C LEU A 105 3.56 -3.88 9.08
N GLN A 106 2.65 -4.79 8.76
CA GLN A 106 2.88 -6.22 8.78
C GLN A 106 2.50 -6.83 7.43
N ALA A 107 3.37 -7.66 6.88
CA ALA A 107 3.08 -8.53 5.73
C ALA A 107 2.77 -9.92 6.25
N ILE A 108 1.58 -10.44 5.92
CA ILE A 108 1.11 -11.76 6.32
C ILE A 108 1.09 -12.66 5.09
N LEU A 109 1.82 -13.76 5.15
CA LEU A 109 1.78 -14.82 4.16
C LEU A 109 0.68 -15.82 4.57
N ALA A 110 -0.34 -15.95 3.74
CA ALA A 110 -1.44 -16.90 3.93
C ALA A 110 -1.79 -17.60 2.62
N THR A 111 -2.66 -18.60 2.71
CA THR A 111 -3.24 -19.23 1.52
C THR A 111 -4.64 -18.69 1.31
N GLU A 112 -4.88 -18.01 0.20
CA GLU A 112 -6.19 -17.51 -0.21
C GLU A 112 -6.67 -18.26 -1.44
N GLY A 113 -7.87 -18.85 -1.39
CA GLY A 113 -8.40 -19.63 -2.51
C GLY A 113 -7.57 -20.86 -2.89
N GLY A 114 -6.63 -21.29 -2.05
CA GLY A 114 -5.70 -22.38 -2.35
C GLY A 114 -4.35 -21.93 -2.91
N GLU A 115 -4.15 -20.63 -3.14
CA GLU A 115 -2.89 -20.06 -3.63
C GLU A 115 -2.20 -19.22 -2.53
N PRO A 116 -0.87 -19.25 -2.43
CA PRO A 116 -0.16 -18.41 -1.47
C PRO A 116 -0.27 -16.94 -1.88
N ALA A 117 -0.58 -16.06 -0.93
CA ALA A 117 -0.71 -14.62 -1.12
C ALA A 117 -0.15 -13.84 0.08
N VAL A 118 0.29 -12.61 -0.18
CA VAL A 118 0.74 -11.67 0.86
C VAL A 118 -0.31 -10.58 1.05
N THR A 119 -0.75 -10.39 2.29
CA THR A 119 -1.55 -9.22 2.67
C THR A 119 -0.70 -8.28 3.51
N ILE A 120 -0.59 -7.03 3.09
CA ILE A 120 0.07 -5.95 3.83
C ILE A 120 -0.99 -5.12 4.56
N MET A 121 -0.79 -4.90 5.86
CA MET A 121 -1.71 -4.17 6.70
C MET A 121 -0.98 -3.41 7.81
N LEU A 122 -1.65 -2.46 8.48
CA LEU A 122 -1.11 -1.82 9.66
C LEU A 122 -0.89 -2.87 10.76
N ARG A 123 0.15 -2.70 11.56
CA ARG A 123 0.51 -3.65 12.63
C ARG A 123 -0.64 -3.91 13.63
N HIS A 124 -1.53 -2.94 13.82
CA HIS A 124 -2.65 -3.06 14.76
C HIS A 124 -3.91 -3.68 14.15
N GLU A 125 -3.93 -3.87 12.82
CA GLU A 125 -4.99 -4.62 12.16
C GLU A 125 -4.84 -6.12 12.43
N THR A 126 -5.96 -6.83 12.40
CA THR A 126 -6.01 -8.29 12.45
C THR A 126 -6.45 -8.80 11.09
N ALA A 127 -5.70 -9.77 10.54
CA ALA A 127 -6.09 -10.51 9.35
C ALA A 127 -7.32 -11.38 9.59
#